data_AF-A0A7S4PER4-F1
#
_entry.id   AF-A0A7S4PER4-F1
#
_cell.length_a   1.000
_cell.length_b   1.000
_cell.length_c   1.000
_cell.angle_alpha   90.00
_cell.angle_beta   90.00
_cell.angle_gamma   90.00
#
_symmetry.space_group_name_H-M   'P 1'
#
loop_
_entity.id
_entity.type
_entity.pdbx_description
1 polymer ?
#
loop_
_entity_poly.entity_id
_entity_poly.type
_entity_poly.pdbx_seq_one_letter_code
_entity_poly.pdbx_strand_id
1 'polypeptide(L)'
;TSISQELSKTAGTKGAAAKPINPGDDLKPPRTPFSYLPIILHVITSPSLRSMALNPTVIRNLAECVSSCEVAPFHGCVEFRRVLYLVIEALSQNALVLQNHEAVTANLLPVLVQTALREEDSTNSGGSTRYTCLRATGDMLAALMAEVNIYDPAAQAGSGSHKEEHAAAITRIIHELLVRSLFPKFSTFLTDREPVPQSAIKIARLVMERNPAFGVVLDRLGLVEKFISFCSPKSPHFSLNSVCLVRAVVQCYDSDIQLLYSYDIAPQVAVLIRHVVDERSEDDFFEPAVDMLNSLLYHTVTALQDSSSDENQAFWINNAEPFLIICDSLALLCRPDSSYTAVEASFQNSEAASQALLLLAHVFPAKVIQSEESAECLADALRAGNATTRKRVMKMLMWIINSGEARELQGYLYEITCAVRELRDEPGVIGDLSNEIIEAFEKVMEGGEEEYDEEDEDEEDEEDGEEDEDFRR
;
A
#
# COMPACT_ATOMS: atom_id res chain seq x y z
N THR A 1 -8.51 53.82 39.18
CA THR A 1 -7.43 54.77 38.84
C THR A 1 -6.84 54.32 37.51
N SER A 2 -6.85 55.05 36.39
CA SER A 2 -7.21 56.42 36.07
C SER A 2 -7.33 56.48 34.55
N ILE A 3 -8.50 56.76 33.96
CA ILE A 3 -8.67 57.17 32.55
C ILE A 3 -9.88 58.11 32.52
N SER A 4 -9.68 59.38 32.89
CA SER A 4 -10.75 60.38 32.86
C SER A 4 -10.26 61.80 32.55
N GLN A 5 -9.16 61.98 31.80
CA GLN A 5 -8.63 63.35 31.65
C GLN A 5 -8.06 63.80 30.31
N GLU A 6 -8.39 63.13 29.21
CA GLU A 6 -8.25 63.70 27.87
C GLU A 6 -9.44 63.19 27.06
N LEU A 7 -10.51 63.96 26.84
CA LEU A 7 -10.57 64.95 25.78
C LEU A 7 -11.79 65.86 26.01
N SER A 8 -11.68 66.79 26.96
CA SER A 8 -12.51 68.00 26.99
C SER A 8 -11.74 69.10 26.25
N LYS A 9 -11.95 69.27 24.95
CA LYS A 9 -11.64 70.51 24.20
C LYS A 9 -12.09 70.36 22.75
N THR A 10 -13.33 70.76 22.48
CA THR A 10 -13.72 71.53 21.28
C THR A 10 -15.19 71.92 21.45
N ALA A 11 -15.41 73.16 21.89
CA ALA A 11 -16.72 73.79 21.95
C ALA A 11 -16.87 74.75 20.76
N GLY A 12 -18.08 74.77 20.18
CA GLY A 12 -18.55 75.71 19.15
C GLY A 12 -18.99 74.95 17.88
N THR A 13 -20.22 74.98 17.39
CA THR A 13 -21.30 75.96 17.54
C THR A 13 -22.61 75.39 16.97
N LYS A 14 -23.74 75.73 17.62
CA LYS A 14 -25.10 75.96 17.07
C LYS A 14 -25.86 74.81 16.36
N GLY A 15 -26.81 74.23 17.10
CA GLY A 15 -28.25 74.33 16.82
C GLY A 15 -28.86 73.42 15.75
N ALA A 16 -29.50 72.33 16.18
CA ALA A 16 -30.78 71.85 15.66
C ALA A 16 -31.37 70.82 16.65
N ALA A 17 -32.66 70.96 16.93
CA ALA A 17 -33.40 70.15 17.90
C ALA A 17 -33.32 68.64 17.58
N ALA A 18 -33.02 67.85 18.61
CA ALA A 18 -33.09 66.39 18.54
C ALA A 18 -34.55 65.96 18.27
N LYS A 19 -34.79 65.35 17.11
CA LYS A 19 -35.96 64.49 16.91
C LYS A 19 -35.76 63.22 17.75
N PRO A 20 -36.81 62.69 18.40
CA PRO A 20 -36.73 61.39 19.05
C PRO A 20 -36.48 60.34 17.97
N ILE A 21 -35.38 59.59 18.10
CA ILE A 21 -35.10 58.40 17.31
C ILE A 21 -36.10 57.35 17.79
N ASN A 22 -37.11 57.03 16.97
CA ASN A 22 -37.94 55.86 17.17
C ASN A 22 -37.06 54.61 17.01
N PRO A 23 -37.08 53.65 17.95
CA PRO A 23 -36.41 52.37 17.77
C PRO A 23 -37.22 51.56 16.75
N GLY A 24 -36.96 51.76 15.46
CA GLY A 24 -37.74 51.10 14.41
C GLY A 24 -37.27 51.27 12.96
N ASP A 25 -36.41 52.26 12.64
CA ASP A 25 -36.13 52.61 11.24
C ASP A 25 -34.76 52.14 10.69
N ASP A 26 -33.97 51.37 11.44
CA ASP A 26 -32.78 50.68 10.91
C ASP A 26 -33.12 49.24 10.48
N LEU A 27 -34.15 49.07 9.66
CA LEU A 27 -34.28 47.86 8.84
C LEU A 27 -33.30 47.98 7.67
N LYS A 28 -32.01 47.74 7.97
CA LYS A 28 -31.08 47.24 6.97
C LYS A 28 -31.78 46.09 6.22
N PRO A 29 -31.63 45.98 4.88
CA PRO A 29 -32.17 44.83 4.17
C PRO A 29 -31.70 43.57 4.91
N PRO A 30 -32.57 42.56 5.09
CA PRO A 30 -32.21 41.35 5.82
C PRO A 30 -30.88 40.87 5.25
N ARG A 31 -29.86 40.75 6.12
CA ARG A 31 -28.56 40.23 5.71
C ARG A 31 -28.85 38.98 4.90
N THR A 32 -28.39 38.94 3.66
CA THR A 32 -28.69 37.81 2.77
C THR A 32 -28.41 36.51 3.51
N PRO A 33 -29.24 35.47 3.40
CA PRO A 33 -29.05 34.21 4.12
C PRO A 33 -27.66 33.58 3.89
N PHE A 34 -26.97 34.01 2.83
CA PHE A 34 -25.55 33.74 2.55
C PHE A 34 -24.56 34.22 3.62
N SER A 35 -24.94 35.17 4.47
CA SER A 35 -24.12 35.69 5.57
C SER A 35 -23.97 34.73 6.76
N TYR A 36 -24.78 33.66 6.82
CA TYR A 36 -24.73 32.67 7.90
C TYR A 36 -23.67 31.58 7.69
N LEU A 37 -23.27 31.26 6.45
CA LEU A 37 -22.23 30.26 6.18
C LEU A 37 -20.86 30.61 6.77
N PRO A 38 -20.35 31.85 6.66
CA PRO A 38 -19.12 32.23 7.34
C PRO A 38 -19.20 32.09 8.86
N ILE A 39 -20.38 32.35 9.44
CA ILE A 39 -20.61 32.15 10.88
C ILE A 39 -20.51 30.65 11.20
N ILE A 40 -21.19 29.80 10.44
CA ILE A 40 -21.11 28.34 10.60
C ILE A 40 -19.65 27.86 10.50
N LEU A 41 -18.89 28.36 9.52
CA LEU A 41 -17.46 28.05 9.38
C LEU A 41 -16.66 28.44 10.64
N HIS A 42 -16.86 29.64 11.16
CA HIS A 42 -16.18 30.11 12.37
C HIS A 42 -16.57 29.29 13.62
N VAL A 43 -17.82 28.85 13.72
CA VAL A 43 -18.28 28.04 14.85
C VAL A 43 -17.72 26.60 14.75
N ILE A 44 -17.71 25.99 13.56
CA ILE A 44 -17.15 24.63 13.33
C ILE A 44 -15.63 24.59 13.55
N THR A 45 -14.93 25.64 13.16
CA THR A 45 -13.46 25.75 13.34
C THR A 45 -13.07 26.16 14.76
N SER A 46 -14.01 26.65 15.58
CA SER A 46 -13.76 27.00 16.97
C SER A 46 -13.77 25.76 17.88
N PRO A 47 -12.67 25.42 18.58
CA PRO A 47 -12.60 24.25 19.45
C PRO A 47 -13.70 24.21 20.53
N SER A 48 -14.12 25.39 21.02
CA SER A 48 -15.08 25.55 22.10
C SER A 48 -16.55 25.53 21.65
N LEU A 49 -16.82 25.86 20.37
CA LEU A 49 -18.19 26.01 19.87
C LEU A 49 -18.58 24.92 18.86
N ARG A 50 -17.61 24.16 18.35
CA ARG A 50 -17.82 23.19 17.27
C ARG A 50 -18.87 22.12 17.58
N SER A 51 -18.94 21.63 18.82
CA SER A 51 -19.94 20.63 19.23
C SER A 51 -21.37 21.19 19.30
N MET A 52 -21.52 22.50 19.43
CA MET A 52 -22.82 23.18 19.39
C MET A 52 -23.24 23.54 17.96
N ALA A 53 -22.28 23.58 17.02
CA ALA A 53 -22.49 24.04 15.65
C ALA A 53 -23.23 23.02 14.77
N LEU A 54 -22.98 21.74 15.00
CA LEU A 54 -23.42 20.66 14.13
C LEU A 54 -24.44 19.77 14.81
N ASN A 55 -25.55 19.57 14.11
CA ASN A 55 -26.58 18.60 14.42
C ASN A 55 -27.04 17.96 13.09
N PRO A 56 -27.83 16.87 13.15
CA PRO A 56 -28.31 16.18 11.95
C PRO A 56 -29.03 17.08 10.93
N THR A 57 -29.76 18.09 11.41
CA THR A 57 -30.48 19.05 10.54
C THR A 57 -29.52 19.94 9.77
N VAL A 58 -28.46 20.43 10.41
CA VAL A 58 -27.43 21.24 9.73
C VAL A 58 -26.74 20.41 8.64
N ILE A 59 -26.40 19.15 8.92
CA ILE A 59 -25.76 18.25 7.95
C ILE A 59 -26.67 18.01 6.74
N ARG A 60 -27.97 17.78 6.96
CA ARG A 60 -28.95 17.65 5.88
C ARG A 60 -29.05 18.91 5.04
N ASN A 61 -29.13 20.09 5.67
CA ASN A 61 -29.20 21.37 4.97
C ASN A 61 -27.92 21.64 4.15
N LEU A 62 -26.74 21.25 4.67
CA LEU A 62 -25.48 21.34 3.92
C LEU A 62 -25.51 20.42 2.70
N ALA A 63 -26.01 19.19 2.81
CA ALA A 63 -26.17 18.27 1.69
C ALA A 63 -27.15 18.81 0.62
N GLU A 64 -28.26 19.41 1.04
CA GLU A 64 -29.21 20.08 0.14
C GLU A 64 -28.56 21.28 -0.58
N CYS A 65 -27.75 22.06 0.13
CA CYS A 65 -26.99 23.17 -0.44
C CYS A 65 -26.00 22.68 -1.50
N VAL A 66 -25.22 21.62 -1.23
CA VAL A 66 -24.30 21.03 -2.22
C VAL A 66 -25.07 20.55 -3.45
N SER A 67 -26.21 19.89 -3.26
CA SER A 67 -27.03 19.40 -4.38
C SER A 67 -27.60 20.53 -5.24
N SER A 68 -28.02 21.63 -4.61
CA SER A 68 -28.76 22.73 -5.26
C SER A 68 -27.86 23.80 -5.88
N CYS A 69 -26.70 24.07 -5.28
CA CYS A 69 -25.79 25.12 -5.75
C CYS A 69 -25.18 24.87 -7.13
N GLU A 70 -25.16 23.61 -7.55
CA GLU A 70 -24.68 23.24 -8.88
C GLU A 70 -25.78 23.29 -9.96
N VAL A 71 -27.07 23.40 -9.58
CA VAL A 71 -28.20 23.34 -10.53
C VAL A 71 -28.74 24.73 -10.90
N ALA A 72 -28.71 25.68 -9.95
CA ALA A 72 -29.30 27.01 -10.15
C ALA A 72 -28.29 28.11 -9.83
N PRO A 73 -27.70 28.79 -10.84
CA PRO A 73 -26.80 29.91 -10.59
C PRO A 73 -27.59 31.10 -10.03
N PHE A 74 -27.07 31.70 -8.96
CA PHE A 74 -27.63 32.90 -8.32
C PHE A 74 -26.52 33.93 -8.04
N HIS A 75 -26.91 35.16 -7.71
CA HIS A 75 -25.94 36.23 -7.44
C HIS A 75 -25.14 35.93 -6.16
N GLY A 76 -23.81 35.86 -6.28
CA GLY A 76 -22.91 35.44 -5.19
C GLY A 76 -22.75 33.92 -5.04
N CYS A 77 -23.20 33.12 -6.02
CA CYS A 77 -23.08 31.66 -6.00
C CYS A 77 -21.61 31.19 -5.94
N VAL A 78 -20.67 31.91 -6.55
CA VAL A 78 -19.24 31.57 -6.50
C VAL A 78 -18.70 31.68 -5.07
N GLU A 79 -18.94 32.80 -4.40
CA GLU A 79 -18.54 33.03 -3.02
C GLU A 79 -19.27 32.08 -2.06
N PHE A 80 -20.57 31.84 -2.29
CA PHE A 80 -21.33 30.89 -1.50
C PHE A 80 -20.76 29.47 -1.60
N ARG A 81 -20.50 28.97 -2.82
CA ARG A 81 -19.90 27.65 -3.06
C ARG A 81 -18.54 27.55 -2.38
N ARG A 82 -17.70 28.57 -2.51
CA ARG A 82 -16.40 28.62 -1.84
C ARG A 82 -16.54 28.44 -0.32
N VAL A 83 -17.41 29.18 0.34
CA VAL A 83 -17.60 29.07 1.79
C VAL A 83 -18.25 27.73 2.17
N LEU A 84 -19.21 27.25 1.37
CA LEU A 84 -19.85 25.95 1.57
C LEU A 84 -18.81 24.82 1.58
N TYR A 85 -17.92 24.76 0.59
CA TYR A 85 -16.91 23.71 0.52
C TYR A 85 -15.82 23.85 1.61
N LEU A 86 -15.52 25.07 2.07
CA LEU A 86 -14.69 25.27 3.28
C LEU A 86 -15.38 24.71 4.55
N VAL A 87 -16.70 24.86 4.66
CA VAL A 87 -17.48 24.26 5.75
C VAL A 87 -17.44 22.73 5.67
N ILE A 88 -17.60 22.15 4.47
CA ILE A 88 -17.52 20.71 4.26
C ILE A 88 -16.12 20.18 4.60
N GLU A 89 -15.07 20.86 4.17
CA GLU A 89 -13.68 20.50 4.49
C GLU A 89 -13.44 20.52 6.00
N ALA A 90 -13.83 21.60 6.68
CA ALA A 90 -13.71 21.71 8.14
C ALA A 90 -14.54 20.66 8.89
N LEU A 91 -15.68 20.25 8.33
CA LEU A 91 -16.50 19.17 8.88
C LEU A 91 -15.82 17.81 8.71
N SER A 92 -15.27 17.53 7.53
CA SER A 92 -14.66 16.23 7.20
C SER A 92 -13.45 15.88 8.07
N GLN A 93 -12.72 16.88 8.54
CA GLN A 93 -11.52 16.72 9.37
C GLN A 93 -11.81 16.66 10.88
N ASN A 94 -13.08 16.64 11.28
CA ASN A 94 -13.49 16.83 12.67
C ASN A 94 -14.16 15.58 13.24
N ALA A 95 -13.94 15.32 14.53
CA ALA A 95 -14.62 14.25 15.29
C ALA A 95 -16.15 14.37 15.27
N LEU A 96 -16.70 15.51 14.83
CA LEU A 96 -18.13 15.72 14.62
C LEU A 96 -18.73 14.79 13.55
N VAL A 97 -17.92 14.27 12.61
CA VAL A 97 -18.35 13.21 11.68
C VAL A 97 -18.84 11.99 12.47
N LEU A 98 -18.09 11.57 13.49
CA LEU A 98 -18.44 10.42 14.33
C LEU A 98 -19.67 10.71 15.21
N GLN A 99 -19.80 11.94 15.71
CA GLN A 99 -20.96 12.33 16.54
C GLN A 99 -22.27 12.35 15.75
N ASN A 100 -22.21 12.58 14.44
CA ASN A 100 -23.39 12.67 13.57
C ASN A 100 -23.35 11.66 12.41
N HIS A 101 -22.74 10.49 12.64
CA HIS A 101 -22.44 9.50 11.61
C HIS A 101 -23.66 9.07 10.80
N GLU A 102 -24.85 8.93 11.42
CA GLU A 102 -26.10 8.63 10.73
C GLU A 102 -26.47 9.69 9.69
N ALA A 103 -26.41 10.97 10.07
CA ALA A 103 -26.77 12.07 9.18
C ALA A 103 -25.73 12.22 8.06
N VAL A 104 -24.45 12.02 8.37
CA VAL A 104 -23.35 12.08 7.39
C VAL A 104 -23.50 10.97 6.34
N THR A 105 -23.69 9.72 6.79
CA THR A 105 -23.80 8.55 5.90
C THR A 105 -25.06 8.56 5.06
N ALA A 106 -26.21 8.94 5.65
CA ALA A 106 -27.49 8.92 4.93
C ALA A 106 -27.68 10.12 3.98
N ASN A 107 -27.11 11.30 4.28
CA ASN A 107 -27.41 12.53 3.53
C ASN A 107 -26.18 13.12 2.84
N LEU A 108 -25.07 13.31 3.55
CA LEU A 108 -23.96 14.11 3.05
C LEU A 108 -23.04 13.32 2.11
N LEU A 109 -22.60 12.12 2.53
CA LEU A 109 -21.70 11.28 1.73
C LEU A 109 -22.25 10.97 0.33
N PRO A 110 -23.52 10.56 0.15
CA PRO A 110 -24.07 10.29 -1.19
C PRO A 110 -24.01 11.51 -2.11
N VAL A 111 -24.32 12.69 -1.57
CA VAL A 111 -24.29 13.95 -2.33
C VAL A 111 -22.86 14.32 -2.72
N LEU A 112 -21.88 14.19 -1.81
CA LEU A 112 -20.48 14.48 -2.12
C LEU A 112 -19.93 13.56 -3.21
N VAL A 113 -20.23 12.26 -3.14
CA VAL A 113 -19.85 11.30 -4.18
C VAL A 113 -20.51 11.66 -5.52
N GLN A 114 -21.81 11.97 -5.51
CA GLN A 114 -22.51 12.38 -6.74
C GLN A 114 -21.92 13.66 -7.34
N THR A 115 -21.60 14.66 -6.53
CA THR A 115 -20.98 15.91 -7.00
C THR A 115 -19.57 15.68 -7.54
N ALA A 116 -18.77 14.82 -6.91
CA ALA A 116 -17.44 14.47 -7.39
C ALA A 116 -17.48 13.78 -8.77
N LEU A 117 -18.54 13.02 -9.04
CA LEU A 117 -18.75 12.26 -10.29
C LEU A 117 -19.30 13.09 -11.45
N ARG A 118 -19.64 14.36 -11.26
CA ARG A 118 -20.15 15.21 -12.35
C ARG A 118 -19.03 15.61 -13.30
N GLU A 119 -19.33 15.63 -14.59
CA GLU A 119 -18.40 16.09 -15.63
C GLU A 119 -18.27 17.63 -15.60
N GLU A 120 -17.13 18.15 -16.06
CA GLU A 120 -16.85 19.59 -16.04
C GLU A 120 -17.58 20.31 -17.18
N ASP A 121 -18.37 21.33 -16.84
CA ASP A 121 -18.73 22.37 -17.82
C ASP A 121 -17.53 23.32 -18.00
N SER A 122 -17.24 23.66 -19.26
CA SER A 122 -16.03 24.37 -19.74
C SER A 122 -15.80 25.80 -19.20
N THR A 123 -16.54 26.22 -18.18
CA THR A 123 -16.48 27.57 -17.61
C THR A 123 -16.22 27.51 -16.10
N ASN A 124 -14.93 27.51 -15.73
CA ASN A 124 -14.35 27.72 -14.40
C ASN A 124 -14.45 26.62 -13.32
N SER A 125 -13.29 26.35 -12.70
CA SER A 125 -13.06 25.73 -11.37
C SER A 125 -13.67 24.36 -11.04
N GLY A 126 -14.20 23.61 -12.00
CA GLY A 126 -14.79 22.27 -11.79
C GLY A 126 -13.88 21.29 -11.04
N GLY A 127 -12.60 21.20 -11.44
CA GLY A 127 -11.63 20.30 -10.82
C GLY A 127 -11.38 20.57 -9.34
N SER A 128 -11.47 21.84 -8.89
CA SER A 128 -11.34 22.18 -7.47
C SER A 128 -12.51 21.61 -6.65
N THR A 129 -13.72 21.66 -7.19
CA THR A 129 -14.92 21.20 -6.47
C THR A 129 -14.95 19.68 -6.40
N ARG A 130 -14.65 19.01 -7.52
CA ARG A 130 -14.60 17.54 -7.58
C ARG A 130 -13.54 16.99 -6.63
N TYR A 131 -12.35 17.59 -6.62
CA TYR A 131 -11.30 17.25 -5.67
C TYR A 131 -11.75 17.48 -4.22
N THR A 132 -12.32 18.64 -3.87
CA THR A 132 -12.75 18.90 -2.49
C THR A 132 -13.83 17.92 -2.03
N CYS A 133 -14.80 17.59 -2.89
CA CYS A 133 -15.83 16.59 -2.57
C CYS A 133 -15.24 15.18 -2.39
N LEU A 134 -14.33 14.78 -3.28
CA LEU A 134 -13.68 13.47 -3.22
C LEU A 134 -12.79 13.34 -1.98
N ARG A 135 -11.99 14.38 -1.70
CA ARG A 135 -11.17 14.45 -0.48
C ARG A 135 -12.02 14.39 0.78
N ALA A 136 -13.06 15.22 0.88
CA ALA A 136 -13.96 15.22 2.03
C ALA A 136 -14.66 13.86 2.21
N THR A 137 -15.03 13.19 1.10
CA THR A 137 -15.56 11.82 1.12
C THR A 137 -14.53 10.86 1.72
N GLY A 138 -13.27 10.92 1.28
CA GLY A 138 -12.19 10.09 1.81
C GLY A 138 -11.93 10.30 3.31
N ASP A 139 -11.85 11.56 3.74
CA ASP A 139 -11.63 11.92 5.15
C ASP A 139 -12.78 11.41 6.04
N MET A 140 -14.03 11.56 5.59
CA MET A 140 -15.20 11.05 6.30
C MET A 140 -15.24 9.52 6.34
N LEU A 141 -14.96 8.84 5.22
CA LEU A 141 -14.86 7.37 5.19
C LEU A 141 -13.76 6.88 6.12
N ALA A 142 -12.61 7.55 6.17
CA ALA A 142 -11.50 7.19 7.05
C ALA A 142 -11.92 7.24 8.52
N ALA A 143 -12.61 8.31 8.92
CA ALA A 143 -13.14 8.44 10.28
C ALA A 143 -14.17 7.34 10.59
N LEU A 144 -15.16 7.15 9.71
CA LEU A 144 -16.26 6.21 9.93
C LEU A 144 -15.78 4.74 9.97
N MET A 145 -14.88 4.35 9.06
CA MET A 145 -14.37 2.99 8.97
C MET A 145 -13.29 2.66 10.02
N ALA A 146 -12.78 3.66 10.74
CA ALA A 146 -11.85 3.45 11.85
C ALA A 146 -12.57 3.08 13.16
N GLU A 147 -13.84 3.44 13.32
CA GLU A 147 -14.60 3.24 14.55
C GLU A 147 -15.39 1.93 14.52
N VAL A 148 -14.95 0.94 15.31
CA VAL A 148 -15.56 -0.41 15.37
C VAL A 148 -17.04 -0.38 15.76
N ASN A 149 -17.46 0.60 16.56
CA ASN A 149 -18.88 0.74 16.96
C ASN A 149 -19.78 1.32 15.85
N ILE A 150 -19.18 1.84 14.77
CA ILE A 150 -19.89 2.48 13.65
C ILE A 150 -19.76 1.64 12.39
N TYR A 151 -18.57 1.09 12.14
CA TYR A 151 -18.27 0.24 11.01
C TYR A 151 -17.71 -1.09 11.50
N ASP A 152 -18.46 -2.14 11.22
CA ASP A 152 -18.02 -3.52 11.42
C ASP A 152 -18.08 -4.26 10.07
N PRO A 153 -16.94 -4.65 9.48
CA PRO A 153 -16.90 -5.39 8.23
C PRO A 153 -17.41 -6.83 8.35
N ALA A 154 -17.41 -7.40 9.56
CA ALA A 154 -17.85 -8.77 9.84
C ALA A 154 -19.32 -8.84 10.31
N ALA A 155 -19.94 -7.69 10.61
CA ALA A 155 -21.31 -7.64 11.09
C ALA A 155 -22.29 -8.29 10.11
N GLN A 156 -22.84 -9.44 10.53
CA GLN A 156 -23.94 -10.10 9.85
C GLN A 156 -25.26 -9.54 10.37
N ALA A 157 -26.16 -9.17 9.46
CA ALA A 157 -27.50 -8.73 9.83
C ALA A 157 -28.27 -9.91 10.47
N GLY A 158 -28.52 -9.85 11.79
CA GLY A 158 -29.57 -10.66 12.42
C GLY A 158 -29.22 -11.53 13.64
N SER A 159 -28.05 -11.41 14.28
CA SER A 159 -27.73 -12.23 15.47
C SER A 159 -27.17 -11.46 16.68
N GLY A 160 -27.30 -10.14 16.69
CA GLY A 160 -26.56 -9.28 17.61
C GLY A 160 -27.39 -8.38 18.52
N SER A 161 -26.71 -7.74 19.49
CA SER A 161 -27.25 -6.65 20.31
C SER A 161 -27.65 -5.44 19.46
N HIS A 162 -28.46 -4.52 19.99
CA HIS A 162 -28.86 -3.29 19.27
C HIS A 162 -27.68 -2.45 18.73
N LYS A 163 -26.50 -2.52 19.37
CA LYS A 163 -25.30 -1.82 18.89
C LYS A 163 -24.70 -2.47 17.63
N GLU A 164 -24.73 -3.79 17.56
CA GLU A 164 -24.24 -4.56 16.41
C GLU A 164 -25.18 -4.40 15.21
N GLU A 165 -26.50 -4.34 15.45
CA GLU A 165 -27.49 -4.04 14.42
C GLU A 165 -27.30 -2.63 13.84
N HIS A 166 -26.98 -1.64 14.69
CA HIS A 166 -26.71 -0.26 14.26
C HIS A 166 -25.46 -0.16 13.39
N ALA A 167 -24.34 -0.74 13.84
CA ALA A 167 -23.11 -0.79 13.06
C ALA A 167 -23.33 -1.52 11.72
N ALA A 168 -24.07 -2.64 11.72
CA ALA A 168 -24.42 -3.37 10.50
C ALA A 168 -25.21 -2.50 9.50
N ALA A 169 -26.15 -1.68 9.98
CA ALA A 169 -26.93 -0.79 9.14
C ALA A 169 -26.06 0.29 8.47
N ILE A 170 -25.14 0.90 9.23
CA ILE A 170 -24.21 1.89 8.71
C ILE A 170 -23.20 1.27 7.74
N THR A 171 -22.62 0.11 8.09
CA THR A 171 -21.76 -0.68 7.19
C THR A 171 -22.46 -0.92 5.85
N ARG A 172 -23.74 -1.35 5.87
CA ARG A 172 -24.51 -1.60 4.65
C ARG A 172 -24.67 -0.35 3.78
N ILE A 173 -24.95 0.81 4.38
CA ILE A 173 -25.07 2.08 3.65
C ILE A 173 -23.75 2.47 2.99
N ILE A 174 -22.63 2.34 3.73
CA ILE A 174 -21.30 2.64 3.19
C ILE A 174 -20.95 1.68 2.04
N HIS A 175 -21.19 0.38 2.22
CA HIS A 175 -20.98 -0.63 1.17
C HIS A 175 -21.82 -0.32 -0.06
N GLU A 176 -23.10 0.00 0.12
CA GLU A 176 -24.00 0.35 -0.98
C GLU A 176 -23.48 1.59 -1.74
N LEU A 177 -23.03 2.63 -1.03
CA LEU A 177 -22.44 3.82 -1.64
C LEU A 177 -21.19 3.47 -2.48
N LEU A 178 -20.28 2.68 -1.92
CA LEU A 178 -19.04 2.29 -2.57
C LEU A 178 -19.29 1.43 -3.82
N VAL A 179 -20.08 0.37 -3.68
CA VAL A 179 -20.34 -0.62 -4.74
C VAL A 179 -21.24 -0.07 -5.84
N ARG A 180 -22.26 0.74 -5.50
CA ARG A 180 -23.24 1.23 -6.50
C ARG A 180 -22.86 2.57 -7.13
N SER A 181 -22.08 3.40 -6.43
CA SER A 181 -21.82 4.77 -6.87
C SER A 181 -20.33 5.03 -7.16
N LEU A 182 -19.45 4.77 -6.18
CA LEU A 182 -18.05 5.19 -6.29
C LEU A 182 -17.24 4.28 -7.23
N PHE A 183 -17.17 2.97 -6.95
CA PHE A 183 -16.29 2.06 -7.68
C PHE A 183 -16.67 1.81 -9.14
N PRO A 184 -17.95 1.70 -9.53
CA PRO A 184 -18.31 1.55 -10.94
C PRO A 184 -17.85 2.69 -11.84
N LYS A 185 -17.60 3.88 -11.26
CA LYS A 185 -17.15 5.08 -11.97
C LYS A 185 -15.72 5.48 -11.61
N PHE A 186 -14.97 4.58 -10.98
CA PHE A 186 -13.64 4.88 -10.46
C PHE A 186 -12.66 5.28 -11.57
N SER A 187 -12.80 4.69 -12.76
CA SER A 187 -11.98 5.05 -13.94
C SER A 187 -12.11 6.52 -14.33
N THR A 188 -13.27 7.15 -14.11
CA THR A 188 -13.47 8.58 -14.40
C THR A 188 -12.58 9.47 -13.52
N PHE A 189 -12.30 9.06 -12.28
CA PHE A 189 -11.37 9.77 -11.42
C PHE A 189 -9.91 9.54 -11.80
N LEU A 190 -9.58 8.33 -12.27
CA LEU A 190 -8.22 7.98 -12.67
C LEU A 190 -7.76 8.73 -13.93
N THR A 191 -8.67 8.97 -14.88
CA THR A 191 -8.36 9.71 -16.11
C THR A 191 -8.39 11.24 -15.95
N ASP A 192 -8.64 11.71 -14.73
CA ASP A 192 -8.79 13.14 -14.45
C ASP A 192 -7.44 13.83 -14.25
N ARG A 193 -7.45 15.16 -14.13
CA ARG A 193 -6.28 15.97 -13.78
C ARG A 193 -5.98 15.84 -12.29
N GLU A 194 -4.68 15.89 -11.96
CA GLU A 194 -4.24 15.99 -10.58
C GLU A 194 -4.91 17.18 -9.86
N PRO A 195 -5.30 17.06 -8.58
CA PRO A 195 -4.99 15.98 -7.62
C PRO A 195 -6.08 14.87 -7.49
N VAL A 196 -7.02 14.77 -8.43
CA VAL A 196 -8.18 13.86 -8.34
C VAL A 196 -7.78 12.37 -8.36
N PRO A 197 -6.93 11.89 -9.28
CA PRO A 197 -6.55 10.47 -9.32
C PRO A 197 -5.92 10.00 -8.00
N GLN A 198 -4.99 10.77 -7.44
CA GLN A 198 -4.32 10.43 -6.17
C GLN A 198 -5.30 10.36 -4.99
N SER A 199 -6.35 11.20 -5.00
CA SER A 199 -7.39 11.16 -3.97
C SER A 199 -8.27 9.92 -4.10
N ALA A 200 -8.60 9.52 -5.33
CA ALA A 200 -9.34 8.28 -5.58
C ALA A 200 -8.53 7.06 -5.10
N ILE A 201 -7.24 6.98 -5.46
CA ILE A 201 -6.33 5.91 -5.04
C ILE A 201 -6.26 5.80 -3.51
N LYS A 202 -6.17 6.93 -2.80
CA LYS A 202 -6.22 6.95 -1.33
C LYS A 202 -7.50 6.35 -0.75
N ILE A 203 -8.65 6.61 -1.38
CA ILE A 203 -9.93 6.04 -0.93
C ILE A 203 -9.97 4.54 -1.20
N ALA A 204 -9.54 4.07 -2.37
CA ALA A 204 -9.47 2.65 -2.67
C ALA A 204 -8.55 1.92 -1.70
N ARG A 205 -7.37 2.49 -1.41
CA ARG A 205 -6.41 1.98 -0.41
C ARG A 205 -7.08 1.84 0.94
N LEU A 206 -7.69 2.92 1.44
CA LEU A 206 -8.38 2.93 2.72
C LEU A 206 -9.44 1.83 2.81
N VAL A 207 -10.28 1.69 1.78
CA VAL A 207 -11.36 0.69 1.78
C VAL A 207 -10.79 -0.72 1.82
N MET A 208 -9.75 -0.99 1.04
CA MET A 208 -9.08 -2.30 0.99
C MET A 208 -8.40 -2.65 2.32
N GLU A 209 -7.66 -1.72 2.92
CA GLU A 209 -7.00 -1.92 4.22
C GLU A 209 -8.01 -2.19 5.35
N ARG A 210 -9.21 -1.62 5.27
CA ARG A 210 -10.26 -1.76 6.30
C ARG A 210 -11.19 -2.94 6.07
N ASN A 211 -11.37 -3.36 4.82
CA ASN A 211 -12.24 -4.46 4.47
C ASN A 211 -11.75 -5.19 3.21
N PRO A 212 -10.97 -6.27 3.39
CA PRO A 212 -10.45 -7.08 2.30
C PRO A 212 -11.49 -7.70 1.38
N ALA A 213 -12.75 -7.86 1.83
CA ALA A 213 -13.82 -8.42 1.01
C ALA A 213 -14.14 -7.57 -0.24
N PHE A 214 -13.73 -6.29 -0.26
CA PHE A 214 -13.84 -5.46 -1.46
C PHE A 214 -12.91 -5.88 -2.59
N GLY A 215 -11.88 -6.70 -2.34
CA GLY A 215 -10.99 -7.25 -3.38
C GLY A 215 -11.80 -7.89 -4.51
N VAL A 216 -12.73 -8.79 -4.17
CA VAL A 216 -13.61 -9.49 -5.13
C VAL A 216 -14.48 -8.50 -5.94
N VAL A 217 -14.94 -7.42 -5.31
CA VAL A 217 -15.76 -6.40 -6.00
C VAL A 217 -14.91 -5.62 -6.99
N LEU A 218 -13.72 -5.19 -6.57
CA LEU A 218 -12.81 -4.39 -7.39
C LEU A 218 -12.25 -5.21 -8.56
N ASP A 219 -12.01 -6.50 -8.35
CA ASP A 219 -11.58 -7.43 -9.39
C ASP A 219 -12.64 -7.63 -10.46
N ARG A 220 -13.92 -7.82 -10.07
CA ARG A 220 -15.05 -7.86 -11.02
C ARG A 220 -15.23 -6.57 -11.82
N LEU A 221 -14.73 -5.45 -11.30
CA LEU A 221 -14.73 -4.16 -11.99
C LEU A 221 -13.47 -3.94 -12.86
N GLY A 222 -12.55 -4.92 -12.90
CA GLY A 222 -11.27 -4.81 -13.62
C GLY A 222 -10.35 -3.74 -13.04
N LEU A 223 -10.46 -3.46 -11.73
CA LEU A 223 -9.65 -2.45 -11.05
C LEU A 223 -8.38 -3.05 -10.42
N VAL A 224 -8.39 -4.33 -10.02
CA VAL A 224 -7.22 -4.99 -9.40
C VAL A 224 -6.01 -4.98 -10.34
N GLU A 225 -6.18 -5.46 -11.57
CA GLU A 225 -5.14 -5.43 -12.61
C GLU A 225 -4.62 -4.00 -12.86
N LYS A 226 -5.50 -3.00 -12.90
CA LYS A 226 -5.11 -1.59 -13.05
C LYS A 226 -4.32 -1.09 -11.86
N PHE A 227 -4.71 -1.44 -10.64
CA PHE A 227 -3.98 -1.04 -9.44
C PHE A 227 -2.57 -1.61 -9.43
N ILE A 228 -2.40 -2.87 -9.81
CA ILE A 228 -1.09 -3.52 -9.96
C ILE A 228 -0.19 -2.71 -10.92
N SER A 229 -0.72 -2.21 -12.04
CA SER A 229 0.03 -1.36 -12.97
C SER A 229 0.50 -0.02 -12.38
N PHE A 230 -0.11 0.46 -11.29
CA PHE A 230 0.26 1.71 -10.63
C PHE A 230 1.53 1.59 -9.79
N CYS A 231 1.95 0.37 -9.44
CA CYS A 231 3.23 0.13 -8.76
C CYS A 231 4.46 0.39 -9.64
N SER A 232 4.30 0.45 -10.96
CA SER A 232 5.41 0.77 -11.86
C SER A 232 5.85 2.23 -11.68
N PRO A 233 7.15 2.51 -11.48
CA PRO A 233 7.69 3.88 -11.45
C PRO A 233 7.40 4.70 -12.71
N LYS A 234 7.09 4.03 -13.83
CA LYS A 234 6.73 4.69 -15.10
C LYS A 234 5.26 5.11 -15.16
N SER A 235 4.44 4.65 -14.21
CA SER A 235 3.02 4.96 -14.17
C SER A 235 2.79 6.42 -13.80
N PRO A 236 1.86 7.14 -14.47
CA PRO A 236 1.46 8.48 -14.04
C PRO A 236 0.79 8.48 -12.67
N HIS A 237 0.36 7.32 -12.18
CA HIS A 237 -0.28 7.14 -10.89
C HIS A 237 0.67 6.68 -9.79
N PHE A 238 1.97 6.50 -10.10
CA PHE A 238 2.97 6.06 -9.16
C PHE A 238 3.07 7.01 -7.97
N SER A 239 2.80 6.48 -6.78
CA SER A 239 2.89 7.19 -5.50
C SER A 239 2.92 6.18 -4.35
N LEU A 240 3.32 6.62 -3.15
CA LEU A 240 3.27 5.78 -1.96
C LEU A 240 1.86 5.20 -1.72
N ASN A 241 0.80 5.93 -2.06
CA ASN A 241 -0.57 5.43 -1.91
C ASN A 241 -0.91 4.33 -2.91
N SER A 242 -0.36 4.40 -4.12
CA SER A 242 -0.51 3.32 -5.11
C SER A 242 0.23 2.05 -4.66
N VAL A 243 1.44 2.17 -4.12
CA VAL A 243 2.20 1.03 -3.61
C VAL A 243 1.50 0.39 -2.41
N CYS A 244 1.04 1.19 -1.45
CA CYS A 244 0.25 0.67 -0.34
C CYS A 244 -1.10 0.08 -0.76
N LEU A 245 -1.73 0.59 -1.84
CA LEU A 245 -2.94 0.00 -2.41
C LEU A 245 -2.65 -1.39 -2.97
N VAL A 246 -1.58 -1.56 -3.74
CA VAL A 246 -1.21 -2.89 -4.27
C VAL A 246 -0.79 -3.83 -3.14
N ARG A 247 -0.13 -3.32 -2.09
CA ARG A 247 0.13 -4.12 -0.87
C ARG A 247 -1.17 -4.62 -0.24
N ALA A 248 -2.17 -3.75 -0.11
CA ALA A 248 -3.48 -4.16 0.38
C ALA A 248 -4.14 -5.19 -0.56
N VAL A 249 -3.97 -5.07 -1.88
CA VAL A 249 -4.40 -6.11 -2.84
C VAL A 249 -3.72 -7.44 -2.54
N VAL A 250 -2.39 -7.49 -2.41
CA VAL A 250 -1.66 -8.73 -2.08
C VAL A 250 -2.21 -9.37 -0.82
N GLN A 251 -2.42 -8.59 0.24
CA GLN A 251 -2.99 -9.07 1.51
C GLN A 251 -4.45 -9.57 1.38
N CYS A 252 -5.24 -9.02 0.46
CA CYS A 252 -6.61 -9.51 0.22
C CYS A 252 -6.66 -10.85 -0.50
N TYR A 253 -5.66 -11.11 -1.35
CA TYR A 253 -5.54 -12.32 -2.16
C TYR A 253 -4.55 -13.32 -1.56
N ASP A 254 -4.27 -13.22 -0.26
CA ASP A 254 -3.39 -14.14 0.48
C ASP A 254 -3.81 -15.61 0.33
N SER A 255 -5.09 -15.88 0.07
CA SER A 255 -5.62 -17.22 -0.18
C SER A 255 -5.69 -17.64 -1.66
N ASP A 256 -5.51 -16.72 -2.60
CA ASP A 256 -5.59 -16.96 -4.05
C ASP A 256 -4.56 -16.12 -4.80
N ILE A 257 -3.28 -16.35 -4.48
CA ILE A 257 -2.18 -15.57 -5.07
C ILE A 257 -1.94 -15.91 -6.54
N GLN A 258 -2.44 -17.07 -7.02
CA GLN A 258 -2.36 -17.48 -8.42
C GLN A 258 -3.01 -16.46 -9.34
N LEU A 259 -4.15 -15.89 -8.93
CA LEU A 259 -4.82 -14.85 -9.68
C LEU A 259 -3.94 -13.60 -9.84
N LEU A 260 -3.20 -13.21 -8.80
CA LEU A 260 -2.31 -12.04 -8.89
C LEU A 260 -1.15 -12.26 -9.86
N TYR A 261 -0.60 -13.47 -9.91
CA TYR A 261 0.40 -13.82 -10.92
C TYR A 261 -0.15 -13.74 -12.35
N SER A 262 -1.42 -14.13 -12.56
CA SER A 262 -2.07 -13.95 -13.87
C SER A 262 -2.27 -12.49 -14.30
N TYR A 263 -2.16 -11.55 -13.36
CA TYR A 263 -2.17 -10.09 -13.60
C TYR A 263 -0.77 -9.48 -13.68
N ASP A 264 0.27 -10.29 -13.92
CA ASP A 264 1.66 -9.85 -14.06
C ASP A 264 2.17 -9.05 -12.84
N ILE A 265 1.79 -9.43 -11.62
CA ILE A 265 2.25 -8.71 -10.41
C ILE A 265 3.76 -8.81 -10.20
N ALA A 266 4.38 -9.96 -10.53
CA ALA A 266 5.79 -10.21 -10.21
C ALA A 266 6.74 -9.25 -10.95
N PRO A 267 6.61 -9.03 -12.27
CA PRO A 267 7.39 -8.01 -12.96
C PRO A 267 7.22 -6.60 -12.38
N GLN A 268 6.00 -6.22 -11.97
CA GLN A 268 5.75 -4.88 -11.41
C GLN A 268 6.45 -4.69 -10.06
N VAL A 269 6.36 -5.69 -9.17
CA VAL A 269 7.01 -5.66 -7.85
C VAL A 269 8.54 -5.73 -8.00
N ALA A 270 9.06 -6.53 -8.92
CA ALA A 270 10.50 -6.58 -9.19
C ALA A 270 11.06 -5.22 -9.66
N VAL A 271 10.37 -4.57 -10.61
CA VAL A 271 10.75 -3.22 -11.06
C VAL A 271 10.63 -2.19 -9.95
N LEU A 272 9.60 -2.28 -9.10
CA LEU A 272 9.44 -1.40 -7.93
C LEU A 272 10.60 -1.55 -6.95
N ILE A 273 10.95 -2.78 -6.54
CA ILE A 273 12.06 -3.03 -5.61
C ILE A 273 13.35 -2.46 -6.18
N ARG A 274 13.64 -2.75 -7.46
CA ARG A 274 14.81 -2.22 -8.11
C ARG A 274 14.86 -0.69 -8.08
N HIS A 275 13.74 -0.03 -8.37
CA HIS A 275 13.66 1.43 -8.30
C HIS A 275 13.90 1.95 -6.87
N VAL A 276 13.30 1.31 -5.86
CA VAL A 276 13.47 1.74 -4.46
C VAL A 276 14.92 1.62 -4.00
N VAL A 277 15.60 0.54 -4.41
CA VAL A 277 16.98 0.26 -3.98
C VAL A 277 18.02 0.99 -4.80
N ASP A 278 17.95 0.89 -6.13
CA ASP A 278 18.97 1.41 -7.04
C ASP A 278 18.89 2.94 -7.14
N GLU A 279 17.68 3.52 -7.20
CA GLU A 279 17.48 4.97 -7.34
C GLU A 279 17.41 5.69 -5.99
N ARG A 280 17.49 4.94 -4.87
CA ARG A 280 17.37 5.46 -3.50
C ARG A 280 16.16 6.38 -3.35
N SER A 281 14.99 5.85 -3.71
CA SER A 281 13.72 6.56 -3.52
C SER A 281 13.51 6.88 -2.04
N GLU A 282 12.48 7.68 -1.71
CA GLU A 282 12.09 7.93 -0.32
C GLU A 282 11.96 6.60 0.45
N ASP A 283 12.52 6.54 1.67
CA ASP A 283 12.55 5.32 2.50
C ASP A 283 11.14 4.73 2.73
N ASP A 284 10.12 5.58 2.69
CA ASP A 284 8.71 5.21 2.90
C ASP A 284 8.19 4.16 1.89
N PHE A 285 8.82 4.01 0.72
CA PHE A 285 8.44 3.00 -0.28
C PHE A 285 8.99 1.61 0.03
N PHE A 286 10.05 1.50 0.82
CA PHE A 286 10.78 0.25 1.01
C PHE A 286 9.95 -0.80 1.74
N GLU A 287 9.44 -0.45 2.93
CA GLU A 287 8.64 -1.35 3.75
C GLU A 287 7.46 -1.96 2.95
N PRO A 288 6.58 -1.17 2.30
CA PRO A 288 5.46 -1.77 1.59
C PRO A 288 5.89 -2.57 0.35
N ALA A 289 6.98 -2.21 -0.33
CA ALA A 289 7.47 -2.96 -1.47
C ALA A 289 7.99 -4.35 -1.07
N VAL A 290 8.82 -4.42 -0.02
CA VAL A 290 9.41 -5.69 0.44
C VAL A 290 8.39 -6.57 1.14
N ASP A 291 7.40 -6.01 1.83
CA ASP A 291 6.28 -6.77 2.41
C ASP A 291 5.49 -7.53 1.33
N MET A 292 5.19 -6.87 0.20
CA MET A 292 4.57 -7.52 -0.96
C MET A 292 5.44 -8.64 -1.53
N LEU A 293 6.73 -8.37 -1.73
CA LEU A 293 7.69 -9.35 -2.26
C LEU A 293 7.76 -10.59 -1.38
N ASN A 294 7.93 -10.40 -0.07
CA ASN A 294 8.01 -11.51 0.88
C ASN A 294 6.70 -12.30 0.93
N SER A 295 5.55 -11.64 0.87
CA SER A 295 4.24 -12.32 0.82
C SER A 295 4.12 -13.18 -0.44
N LEU A 296 4.42 -12.62 -1.62
CA LEU A 296 4.37 -13.33 -2.90
C LEU A 296 5.31 -14.55 -2.92
N LEU A 297 6.55 -14.36 -2.47
CA LEU A 297 7.55 -15.44 -2.41
C LEU A 297 7.20 -16.51 -1.37
N TYR A 298 6.67 -16.13 -0.20
CA TYR A 298 6.25 -17.07 0.83
C TYR A 298 5.17 -18.03 0.32
N HIS A 299 4.15 -17.49 -0.37
CA HIS A 299 3.11 -18.30 -0.98
C HIS A 299 3.64 -19.16 -2.13
N THR A 300 4.56 -18.63 -2.94
CA THR A 300 5.22 -19.40 -4.00
C THR A 300 5.95 -20.61 -3.43
N VAL A 301 6.78 -20.41 -2.39
CA VAL A 301 7.54 -21.49 -1.76
C VAL A 301 6.61 -22.51 -1.11
N THR A 302 5.56 -22.06 -0.42
CA THR A 302 4.57 -22.95 0.21
C THR A 302 3.83 -23.78 -0.86
N ALA A 303 3.40 -23.14 -1.95
CA ALA A 303 2.70 -23.83 -3.02
C ALA A 303 3.61 -24.81 -3.78
N LEU A 304 4.91 -24.51 -3.91
CA LEU A 304 5.88 -25.45 -4.45
C LEU A 304 6.04 -26.69 -3.57
N GLN A 305 6.09 -26.52 -2.25
CA GLN A 305 6.16 -27.63 -1.29
C GLN A 305 4.89 -28.51 -1.33
N ASP A 306 3.72 -27.90 -1.52
CA ASP A 306 2.44 -28.62 -1.59
C ASP A 306 2.16 -29.24 -2.97
N SER A 307 2.89 -28.79 -4.01
CA SER A 307 2.63 -29.22 -5.39
C SER A 307 3.23 -30.60 -5.71
N SER A 308 2.35 -31.53 -6.10
CA SER A 308 2.73 -32.90 -6.49
C SER A 308 2.92 -33.09 -8.00
N SER A 309 2.67 -32.06 -8.82
CA SER A 309 2.69 -32.12 -10.29
C SER A 309 3.71 -31.13 -10.85
N ASP A 310 4.53 -31.60 -11.78
CA ASP A 310 5.56 -30.82 -12.46
C ASP A 310 4.98 -29.59 -13.18
N GLU A 311 3.75 -29.69 -13.73
CA GLU A 311 3.08 -28.56 -14.40
C GLU A 311 2.75 -27.43 -13.42
N ASN A 312 2.33 -27.76 -12.20
CA ASN A 312 2.04 -26.78 -11.16
C ASN A 312 3.34 -26.15 -10.64
N GLN A 313 4.40 -26.94 -10.50
CA GLN A 313 5.72 -26.44 -10.12
C GLN A 313 6.25 -25.45 -11.17
N ALA A 314 6.16 -25.82 -12.45
CA ALA A 314 6.57 -24.95 -13.55
C ALA A 314 5.80 -23.63 -13.57
N PHE A 315 4.50 -23.63 -13.27
CA PHE A 315 3.71 -22.41 -13.14
C PHE A 315 4.32 -21.46 -12.10
N TRP A 316 4.57 -21.94 -10.88
CA TRP A 316 5.11 -21.10 -9.79
C TRP A 316 6.51 -20.58 -10.09
N ILE A 317 7.38 -21.45 -10.62
CA ILE A 317 8.75 -21.09 -11.00
C ILE A 317 8.73 -20.02 -12.09
N ASN A 318 7.98 -20.22 -13.19
CA ASN A 318 7.95 -19.25 -14.30
C ASN A 318 7.39 -17.89 -13.86
N ASN A 319 6.41 -17.87 -12.97
CA ASN A 319 5.81 -16.64 -12.48
C ASN A 319 6.68 -15.91 -11.43
N ALA A 320 7.58 -16.63 -10.74
CA ALA A 320 8.54 -16.03 -9.81
C ALA A 320 9.84 -15.59 -10.47
N GLU A 321 10.15 -16.06 -11.69
CA GLU A 321 11.37 -15.71 -12.45
C GLU A 321 11.65 -14.19 -12.53
N PRO A 322 10.66 -13.30 -12.70
CA PRO A 322 10.91 -11.86 -12.73
C PRO A 322 11.61 -11.31 -11.48
N PHE A 323 11.51 -11.98 -10.32
CA PHE A 323 12.20 -11.57 -9.10
C PHE A 323 13.70 -11.86 -9.11
N LEU A 324 14.22 -12.61 -10.08
CA LEU A 324 15.67 -12.81 -10.18
C LEU A 324 16.41 -11.51 -10.48
N ILE A 325 15.79 -10.52 -11.12
CA ILE A 325 16.44 -9.25 -11.47
C ILE A 325 16.79 -8.37 -10.26
N ILE A 326 16.27 -8.70 -9.08
CA ILE A 326 16.44 -7.92 -7.84
C ILE A 326 17.39 -8.59 -6.84
N CYS A 327 17.97 -9.75 -7.17
CA CYS A 327 18.88 -10.47 -6.27
C CYS A 327 20.05 -9.59 -5.81
N ASP A 328 20.70 -8.89 -6.76
CA ASP A 328 21.84 -8.01 -6.45
C ASP A 328 21.43 -6.81 -5.58
N SER A 329 20.29 -6.18 -5.90
CA SER A 329 19.74 -5.08 -5.09
C SER A 329 19.43 -5.55 -3.65
N LEU A 330 18.89 -6.75 -3.47
CA LEU A 330 18.61 -7.32 -2.14
C LEU A 330 19.89 -7.70 -1.39
N ALA A 331 20.91 -8.22 -2.08
CA ALA A 331 22.20 -8.55 -1.48
C ALA A 331 22.88 -7.29 -0.94
N LEU A 332 22.87 -6.20 -1.72
CA LEU A 332 23.38 -4.90 -1.30
C LEU A 332 22.70 -4.40 -0.01
N LEU A 333 21.38 -4.57 0.11
CA LEU A 333 20.62 -4.17 1.31
C LEU A 333 20.90 -5.03 2.54
N CYS A 334 21.41 -6.24 2.36
CA CYS A 334 21.82 -7.08 3.48
C CYS A 334 23.06 -6.50 4.17
N ARG A 335 23.87 -5.72 3.46
CA ARG A 335 25.09 -5.10 3.99
C ARG A 335 24.75 -4.07 5.08
N PRO A 336 25.38 -4.16 6.25
CA PRO A 336 25.21 -3.18 7.33
C PRO A 336 25.96 -1.88 6.98
N ASP A 337 25.33 -1.01 6.20
CA ASP A 337 25.91 0.29 5.86
C ASP A 337 25.70 1.33 6.97
N SER A 338 26.78 1.93 7.46
CA SER A 338 26.75 2.98 8.49
C SER A 338 26.39 4.37 7.97
N SER A 339 25.93 4.47 6.71
CA SER A 339 25.89 5.75 5.97
C SER A 339 24.50 6.23 5.54
N TYR A 340 23.44 5.45 5.72
CA TYR A 340 22.09 5.87 5.34
C TYR A 340 21.06 5.50 6.43
N THR A 341 20.36 6.55 6.88
CA THR A 341 19.16 6.55 7.74
C THR A 341 19.36 5.99 9.15
N ALA A 342 18.35 6.17 10.01
CA ALA A 342 18.44 5.78 11.43
C ALA A 342 18.82 4.29 11.54
N VAL A 343 19.77 3.96 12.42
CA VAL A 343 20.34 2.61 12.61
C VAL A 343 19.26 1.51 12.68
N GLU A 344 18.09 1.81 13.24
CA GLU A 344 16.95 0.89 13.35
C GLU A 344 16.30 0.54 12.00
N ALA A 345 16.16 1.52 11.09
CA ALA A 345 15.60 1.29 9.76
C ALA A 345 16.54 0.44 8.89
N SER A 346 17.85 0.67 9.00
CA SER A 346 18.86 -0.14 8.31
C SER A 346 18.77 -1.63 8.68
N PHE A 347 18.57 -1.95 9.97
CA PHE A 347 18.41 -3.34 10.41
C PHE A 347 17.11 -3.99 9.94
N GLN A 348 15.99 -3.28 10.01
CA GLN A 348 14.71 -3.80 9.51
C GLN A 348 14.77 -4.08 8.00
N ASN A 349 15.46 -3.20 7.26
CA ASN A 349 15.62 -3.36 5.82
C ASN A 349 16.50 -4.57 5.46
N SER A 350 17.62 -4.75 6.17
CA SER A 350 18.50 -5.92 6.04
C SER A 350 17.77 -7.22 6.40
N GLU A 351 16.94 -7.21 7.44
CA GLU A 351 16.13 -8.35 7.81
C GLU A 351 15.12 -8.72 6.73
N ALA A 352 14.39 -7.74 6.21
CA ALA A 352 13.36 -7.96 5.20
C ALA A 352 13.97 -8.42 3.85
N ALA A 353 15.13 -7.86 3.46
CA ALA A 353 15.86 -8.25 2.26
C ALA A 353 16.45 -9.66 2.36
N SER A 354 17.07 -10.01 3.48
CA SER A 354 17.60 -11.36 3.70
C SER A 354 16.49 -12.43 3.75
N GLN A 355 15.28 -12.07 4.19
CA GLN A 355 14.12 -12.96 4.10
C GLN A 355 13.72 -13.22 2.64
N ALA A 356 13.69 -12.17 1.81
CA ALA A 356 13.34 -12.30 0.40
C ALA A 356 14.37 -13.15 -0.36
N LEU A 357 15.68 -12.95 -0.11
CA LEU A 357 16.74 -13.77 -0.68
C LEU A 357 16.67 -15.24 -0.25
N LEU A 358 16.39 -15.50 1.03
CA LEU A 358 16.17 -16.86 1.52
C LEU A 358 15.00 -17.54 0.78
N LEU A 359 13.88 -16.84 0.61
CA LEU A 359 12.73 -17.37 -0.12
C LEU A 359 13.04 -17.56 -1.61
N LEU A 360 13.79 -16.64 -2.24
CA LEU A 360 14.26 -16.83 -3.61
C LEU A 360 15.17 -18.03 -3.75
N ALA A 361 16.01 -18.35 -2.76
CA ALA A 361 16.88 -19.52 -2.81
C ALA A 361 16.09 -20.83 -2.72
N HIS A 362 14.95 -20.80 -2.03
CA HIS A 362 14.01 -21.93 -2.06
C HIS A 362 13.41 -22.18 -3.44
N VAL A 363 13.30 -21.15 -4.30
CA VAL A 363 12.75 -21.28 -5.66
C VAL A 363 13.84 -21.48 -6.71
N PHE A 364 14.98 -20.81 -6.58
CA PHE A 364 16.04 -20.74 -7.60
C PHE A 364 17.46 -20.86 -7.00
N PRO A 365 17.85 -22.00 -6.41
CA PRO A 365 19.11 -22.13 -5.68
C PRO A 365 20.35 -21.70 -6.49
N ALA A 366 20.46 -22.10 -7.77
CA ALA A 366 21.57 -21.72 -8.66
C ALA A 366 21.59 -20.26 -9.12
N LYS A 367 20.50 -19.49 -8.98
CA LYS A 367 20.36 -18.15 -9.60
C LYS A 367 20.23 -17.01 -8.61
N VAL A 368 20.24 -17.28 -7.30
CA VAL A 368 20.14 -16.22 -6.28
C VAL A 368 21.41 -15.38 -6.19
N ILE A 369 22.58 -15.96 -6.38
CA ILE A 369 23.85 -15.23 -6.38
C ILE A 369 24.28 -15.03 -7.83
N GLN A 370 24.19 -13.80 -8.32
CA GLN A 370 24.36 -13.48 -9.74
C GLN A 370 25.67 -12.76 -10.07
N SER A 371 26.34 -12.20 -9.06
CA SER A 371 27.55 -11.41 -9.23
C SER A 371 28.52 -11.58 -8.05
N GLU A 372 29.80 -11.28 -8.29
CA GLU A 372 30.82 -11.23 -7.23
C GLU A 372 30.46 -10.17 -6.18
N GLU A 373 29.93 -9.01 -6.60
CA GLU A 373 29.48 -7.94 -5.70
C GLU A 373 28.37 -8.43 -4.73
N SER A 374 27.45 -9.27 -5.21
CA SER A 374 26.43 -9.88 -4.35
C SER A 374 27.03 -10.86 -3.36
N ALA A 375 28.04 -11.64 -3.75
CA ALA A 375 28.75 -12.53 -2.85
C ALA A 375 29.50 -11.74 -1.75
N GLU A 376 30.19 -10.67 -2.13
CA GLU A 376 30.86 -9.73 -1.21
C GLU A 376 29.86 -9.14 -0.20
N CYS A 377 28.71 -8.64 -0.68
CA CYS A 377 27.68 -8.04 0.18
C CYS A 377 27.10 -9.05 1.19
N LEU A 378 26.90 -10.31 0.77
CA LEU A 378 26.44 -11.38 1.65
C LEU A 378 27.50 -11.78 2.67
N ALA A 379 28.78 -11.81 2.28
CA ALA A 379 29.90 -12.04 3.19
C ALA A 379 29.98 -10.93 4.25
N ASP A 380 29.81 -9.67 3.87
CA ASP A 380 29.76 -8.54 4.80
C ASP A 380 28.54 -8.60 5.73
N ALA A 381 27.39 -9.02 5.21
CA ALA A 381 26.19 -9.26 6.02
C ALA A 381 26.42 -10.36 7.08
N LEU A 382 27.21 -11.39 6.77
CA LEU A 382 27.61 -12.41 7.74
C LEU A 382 28.57 -11.86 8.81
N ARG A 383 29.52 -11.00 8.43
CA ARG A 383 30.52 -10.45 9.38
C ARG A 383 29.93 -9.41 10.33
N ALA A 384 29.08 -8.52 9.82
CA ALA A 384 28.65 -7.33 10.55
C ALA A 384 27.13 -7.18 10.69
N GLY A 385 26.33 -8.07 10.09
CA GLY A 385 24.87 -8.03 10.18
C GLY A 385 24.34 -8.43 11.55
N ASN A 386 23.07 -8.11 11.80
CA ASN A 386 22.39 -8.54 13.03
C ASN A 386 22.16 -10.06 13.04
N ALA A 387 21.79 -10.62 14.20
CA ALA A 387 21.64 -12.07 14.35
C ALA A 387 20.56 -12.68 13.40
N THR A 388 19.50 -11.94 13.11
CA THR A 388 18.42 -12.38 12.22
C THR A 388 18.90 -12.49 10.77
N THR A 389 19.53 -11.43 10.26
CA THR A 389 20.12 -11.39 8.91
C THR A 389 21.16 -12.49 8.75
N ARG A 390 22.11 -12.60 9.68
CA ARG A 390 23.16 -13.64 9.65
C ARG A 390 22.55 -15.05 9.56
N LYS A 391 21.56 -15.34 10.40
CA LYS A 391 20.85 -16.62 10.39
C LYS A 391 20.11 -16.88 9.08
N ARG A 392 19.48 -15.87 8.48
CA ARG A 392 18.77 -16.00 7.19
C ARG A 392 19.72 -16.27 6.04
N VAL A 393 20.84 -15.54 5.96
CA VAL A 393 21.89 -15.76 4.94
C VAL A 393 22.50 -17.15 5.10
N MET A 394 22.80 -17.60 6.32
CA MET A 394 23.29 -18.96 6.56
C MET A 394 22.29 -20.04 6.12
N LYS A 395 21.01 -19.88 6.43
CA LYS A 395 19.97 -20.81 5.97
C LYS A 395 19.85 -20.85 4.45
N MET A 396 19.99 -19.69 3.80
CA MET A 396 19.98 -19.58 2.35
C MET A 396 21.14 -20.38 1.75
N LEU A 397 22.35 -20.23 2.28
CA LEU A 397 23.53 -21.01 1.85
C LEU A 397 23.34 -22.50 2.07
N MET A 398 22.84 -22.89 3.24
CA MET A 398 22.55 -24.29 3.54
C MET A 398 21.57 -24.89 2.52
N TRP A 399 20.55 -24.14 2.14
CA TRP A 399 19.60 -24.58 1.12
C TRP A 399 20.25 -24.74 -0.26
N ILE A 400 21.07 -23.78 -0.67
CA ILE A 400 21.83 -23.84 -1.93
C ILE A 400 22.74 -25.08 -1.95
N ILE A 401 23.46 -25.34 -0.87
CA ILE A 401 24.34 -26.52 -0.74
C ILE A 401 23.53 -27.82 -0.83
N ASN A 402 22.43 -27.91 -0.10
CA ASN A 402 21.59 -29.11 -0.06
C ASN A 402 20.78 -29.35 -1.34
N SER A 403 20.59 -28.33 -2.18
CA SER A 403 19.91 -28.47 -3.48
C SER A 403 20.72 -29.25 -4.51
N GLY A 404 22.03 -29.43 -4.30
CA GLY A 404 22.95 -30.04 -5.26
C GLY A 404 23.46 -29.07 -6.33
N GLU A 405 22.94 -27.85 -6.40
CA GLU A 405 23.32 -26.82 -7.39
C GLU A 405 24.53 -25.97 -6.95
N ALA A 406 25.10 -26.21 -5.77
CA ALA A 406 26.22 -25.42 -5.24
C ALA A 406 27.48 -25.45 -6.13
N ARG A 407 27.65 -26.47 -6.98
CA ARG A 407 28.77 -26.54 -7.94
C ARG A 407 28.70 -25.41 -8.98
N GLU A 408 27.50 -24.99 -9.38
CA GLU A 408 27.32 -23.90 -10.34
C GLU A 408 27.74 -22.54 -9.75
N LEU A 409 27.73 -22.43 -8.43
CA LEU A 409 28.03 -21.21 -7.69
C LEU A 409 29.39 -21.25 -6.97
N GLN A 410 30.26 -22.23 -7.27
CA GLN A 410 31.51 -22.46 -6.53
C GLN A 410 32.36 -21.19 -6.36
N GLY A 411 32.51 -20.39 -7.42
CA GLY A 411 33.29 -19.14 -7.39
C GLY A 411 32.74 -18.13 -6.38
N TYR A 412 31.42 -17.96 -6.34
CA TYR A 412 30.75 -17.04 -5.42
C TYR A 412 30.66 -17.59 -3.99
N LEU A 413 30.42 -18.89 -3.83
CA LEU A 413 30.29 -19.53 -2.53
C LEU A 413 31.61 -19.56 -1.76
N TYR A 414 32.76 -19.58 -2.44
CA TYR A 414 34.06 -19.58 -1.75
C TYR A 414 34.23 -18.36 -0.84
N GLU A 415 33.90 -17.17 -1.33
CA GLU A 415 34.02 -15.94 -0.56
C GLU A 415 33.07 -15.92 0.64
N ILE A 416 31.81 -16.28 0.42
CA ILE A 416 30.81 -16.32 1.48
C ILE A 416 31.19 -17.37 2.53
N THR A 417 31.72 -18.51 2.12
CA THR A 417 32.18 -19.59 3.02
C THR A 417 33.39 -19.15 3.84
N CYS A 418 34.26 -18.28 3.31
CA CYS A 418 35.32 -17.66 4.12
C CYS A 418 34.73 -16.84 5.28
N ALA A 419 33.69 -16.04 5.02
CA ALA A 419 32.98 -15.31 6.08
C ALA A 419 32.28 -16.26 7.07
N VAL A 420 31.70 -17.37 6.62
CA VAL A 420 31.12 -18.39 7.52
C VAL A 420 32.19 -19.01 8.43
N ARG A 421 33.40 -19.27 7.93
CA ARG A 421 34.52 -19.80 8.72
C ARG A 421 34.95 -18.87 9.86
N GLU A 422 34.85 -17.55 9.67
CA GLU A 422 35.12 -16.57 10.72
C GLU A 422 34.13 -16.68 11.90
N LEU A 423 32.93 -17.22 11.67
CA LEU A 423 31.85 -17.34 12.66
C LEU A 423 31.81 -18.69 13.39
N ARG A 424 32.73 -19.61 13.05
CA ARG A 424 32.76 -21.00 13.56
C ARG A 424 32.77 -21.10 15.08
N ASP A 425 33.53 -20.21 15.72
CA ASP A 425 33.75 -20.21 17.17
C ASP A 425 32.72 -19.34 17.93
N GLU A 426 31.73 -18.77 17.23
CA GLU A 426 30.66 -18.02 17.90
C GLU A 426 29.74 -18.96 18.71
N PRO A 427 29.34 -18.59 19.94
CA PRO A 427 28.48 -19.43 20.75
C PRO A 427 27.04 -19.48 20.20
N GLY A 428 26.42 -20.66 20.29
CA GLY A 428 25.01 -20.88 19.99
C GLY A 428 24.73 -21.13 18.51
N VAL A 429 23.49 -20.82 18.09
CA VAL A 429 22.93 -21.23 16.79
C VAL A 429 23.76 -20.77 15.59
N ILE A 430 24.48 -19.65 15.69
CA ILE A 430 25.32 -19.14 14.60
C ILE A 430 26.56 -20.02 14.40
N GLY A 431 27.28 -20.39 15.47
CA GLY A 431 28.43 -21.28 15.37
C GLY A 431 28.03 -22.69 14.96
N ASP A 432 26.93 -23.22 15.50
CA ASP A 432 26.41 -24.54 15.13
C ASP A 432 26.10 -24.62 13.62
N LEU A 433 25.37 -23.63 13.09
CA LEU A 433 25.02 -23.57 11.67
C LEU A 433 26.24 -23.31 10.79
N SER A 434 27.24 -22.56 11.27
CA SER A 434 28.49 -22.33 10.55
C SER A 434 29.26 -23.62 10.34
N ASN A 435 29.39 -24.46 11.38
CA ASN A 435 30.04 -25.76 11.28
C ASN A 435 29.32 -26.67 10.28
N GLU A 436 27.98 -26.73 10.35
CA GLU A 436 27.16 -27.54 9.43
C GLU A 436 27.36 -27.11 7.96
N ILE A 437 27.38 -25.80 7.69
CA ILE A 437 27.59 -25.26 6.33
C ILE A 437 28.98 -25.62 5.82
N ILE A 438 30.02 -25.47 6.65
CA ILE A 438 31.40 -25.77 6.25
C ILE A 438 31.54 -27.26 5.91
N GLU A 439 31.02 -28.15 6.77
CA GLU A 439 31.06 -29.60 6.52
C GLU A 439 30.28 -29.99 5.26
N ALA A 440 29.09 -29.40 5.04
CA ALA A 440 28.29 -29.68 3.85
C ALA A 440 28.97 -29.18 2.58
N PHE A 441 29.56 -27.98 2.62
CA PHE A 441 30.29 -27.41 1.49
C PHE A 441 31.52 -28.25 1.14
N GLU A 442 32.34 -28.63 2.13
CA GLU A 442 33.53 -29.47 1.92
C GLU A 442 33.18 -30.82 1.30
N LYS A 443 32.10 -31.48 1.74
CA LYS A 443 31.61 -32.72 1.13
C LYS A 443 31.21 -32.57 -0.33
N VAL A 444 30.51 -31.48 -0.70
CA VAL A 444 30.11 -31.23 -2.10
C VAL A 444 31.34 -30.99 -2.98
N MET A 445 32.38 -30.36 -2.42
CA MET A 445 33.64 -30.08 -3.10
C MET A 445 34.54 -31.31 -3.24
N GLU A 446 34.58 -32.19 -2.24
CA GLU A 446 35.38 -33.42 -2.24
C GLU A 446 34.74 -34.55 -3.07
N GLY A 447 33.41 -34.68 -3.07
CA GLY A 447 32.67 -35.69 -3.84
C GLY A 447 32.63 -35.46 -5.36
N GLY A 448 33.53 -34.64 -5.91
CA GLY A 448 33.73 -34.44 -7.36
C GLY A 448 34.89 -35.24 -7.94
N GLU A 449 35.68 -35.91 -7.11
CA GLU A 449 36.78 -36.81 -7.50
C GLU A 449 36.32 -38.30 -7.46
N GLU A 450 35.15 -38.63 -8.01
CA GLU A 450 34.86 -40.05 -8.29
C GLU A 450 35.67 -40.48 -9.53
N GLU A 451 36.70 -41.27 -9.23
CA GLU A 451 37.45 -42.19 -10.08
C GLU A 451 36.78 -42.49 -11.43
N TYR A 452 37.35 -41.95 -12.51
CA TYR A 452 37.40 -42.74 -13.75
C TYR A 452 38.37 -43.89 -13.47
N ASP A 453 37.86 -44.99 -12.94
CA ASP A 453 38.53 -46.27 -13.11
C ASP A 453 38.57 -46.52 -14.62
N GLU A 454 39.74 -46.28 -15.22
CA GLU A 454 40.15 -46.90 -16.48
C GLU A 454 40.08 -48.41 -16.25
N GLU A 455 38.91 -49.01 -16.49
CA GLU A 455 38.83 -50.44 -16.76
C GLU A 455 39.51 -50.67 -18.11
N ASP A 456 40.82 -50.94 -18.01
CA ASP A 456 41.57 -51.81 -18.91
C ASP A 456 40.75 -53.09 -19.12
N GLU A 457 39.90 -53.14 -20.15
CA GLU A 457 39.46 -54.40 -20.73
C GLU A 457 40.43 -54.79 -21.84
N ASP A 458 41.36 -55.62 -21.40
CA ASP A 458 42.31 -56.40 -22.18
C ASP A 458 41.65 -57.15 -23.35
N GLU A 459 42.45 -57.24 -24.42
CA GLU A 459 42.30 -58.06 -25.60
C GLU A 459 42.00 -59.53 -25.27
N GLU A 460 40.87 -60.07 -25.75
CA GLU A 460 40.73 -61.50 -26.05
C GLU A 460 40.37 -61.68 -27.53
N ASP A 461 41.38 -62.06 -28.30
CA ASP A 461 41.28 -62.72 -29.61
C ASP A 461 40.81 -64.19 -29.45
N GLU A 462 40.30 -64.74 -30.57
CA GLU A 462 40.00 -66.16 -30.92
C GLU A 462 38.49 -66.48 -31.00
N GLU A 463 37.88 -66.38 -32.18
CA GLU A 463 37.82 -67.36 -33.30
C GLU A 463 36.64 -68.36 -33.21
N ASP A 464 36.18 -68.76 -34.40
CA ASP A 464 35.11 -69.70 -34.75
C ASP A 464 33.66 -69.19 -34.60
N GLY A 465 32.78 -69.19 -35.60
CA GLY A 465 32.74 -69.83 -36.91
C GLY A 465 31.28 -70.26 -37.16
N GLU A 466 30.73 -69.92 -38.34
CA GLU A 466 29.53 -70.52 -38.97
C GLU A 466 28.20 -70.38 -38.17
N GLU A 467 27.02 -70.05 -38.71
CA GLU A 467 26.33 -70.52 -39.91
C GLU A 467 25.01 -69.71 -40.05
N ASP A 468 24.39 -69.84 -41.21
CA ASP A 468 23.16 -69.21 -41.69
C ASP A 468 21.90 -69.33 -40.79
N GLU A 469 20.98 -68.37 -40.88
CA GLU A 469 19.66 -68.56 -41.51
C GLU A 469 18.67 -67.43 -41.19
N ASP A 470 17.95 -67.02 -42.25
CA ASP A 470 16.61 -66.46 -42.31
C ASP A 470 15.80 -66.36 -40.99
N PHE A 471 15.16 -65.20 -40.74
CA PHE A 471 13.69 -65.13 -40.79
C PHE A 471 13.17 -63.68 -40.70
N ARG A 472 12.25 -63.37 -41.62
CA ARG A 472 11.38 -62.19 -41.67
C ARG A 472 10.50 -62.03 -40.41
N ARG A 473 10.37 -60.81 -39.90
CA ARG A 473 9.09 -60.06 -39.89
C ARG A 473 9.26 -58.61 -39.51
#